data_AF-A0A7S2NQI1-F1
#
_entry.id   AF-A0A7S2NQI1-F1
#
_cell.length_a   1.000
_cell.length_b   1.000
_cell.length_c   1.000
_cell.angle_alpha   90.00
_cell.angle_beta   90.00
_cell.angle_gamma   90.00
#
_symmetry.space_group_name_H-M   'P 1'
#
loop_
_entity.id
_entity.type
_entity.pdbx_description
1 polymer ?
#
loop_
_entity_poly.entity_id
_entity_poly.type
_entity_poly.pdbx_seq_one_letter_code
_entity_poly.pdbx_strand_id
1 'polypeptide(L)'
;HSLPPSSKAPLSGPARRQNRSFDKERKSFAPAPMTSNQASTSSTAAAEVAQQSPQSLRTCYPPIEPYHSSSLKVSDIHTLYYEESGNPNGKPVLFLHGGPGGGCDPSHRQFFDPAAYRIILYDQRGCGRSTPHACLDENTTWHLVADIERLREHLNINKWMIFGGS
;
A
#
# COMPACT_ATOMS: atom_id res chain seq x y z
N HIS A 1 -19.55 -53.87 7.82
CA HIS A 1 -19.96 -52.76 6.93
C HIS A 1 -19.10 -52.78 5.68
N SER A 2 -19.68 -53.20 4.56
CA SER A 2 -18.98 -53.36 3.28
C SER A 2 -19.16 -52.10 2.43
N LEU A 3 -18.05 -51.46 2.05
CA LEU A 3 -18.00 -50.44 1.01
C LEU A 3 -17.83 -51.11 -0.36
N PRO A 4 -18.49 -50.63 -1.42
CA PRO A 4 -18.07 -50.89 -2.79
C PRO A 4 -17.19 -49.73 -3.33
N PRO A 5 -16.20 -50.02 -4.19
CA PRO A 5 -15.43 -48.99 -4.88
C PRO A 5 -15.89 -48.82 -6.35
N SER A 6 -15.46 -47.69 -6.93
CA SER A 6 -15.19 -47.44 -8.37
C SER A 6 -16.06 -46.35 -9.02
N SER A 7 -15.42 -45.28 -9.49
CA SER A 7 -15.25 -45.04 -10.93
C SER A 7 -14.54 -43.70 -11.18
N LYS A 8 -13.40 -43.76 -11.87
CA LYS A 8 -12.74 -42.63 -12.52
C LYS A 8 -13.32 -42.45 -13.93
N ALA A 9 -13.51 -41.22 -14.39
CA ALA A 9 -13.49 -40.87 -15.81
C ALA A 9 -12.88 -39.48 -16.05
N PRO A 10 -12.28 -39.19 -17.23
CA PRO A 10 -11.23 -38.18 -17.39
C PRO A 10 -11.56 -37.00 -18.34
N LEU A 11 -10.70 -35.97 -18.26
CA LEU A 11 -10.19 -35.06 -19.31
C LEU A 11 -11.15 -34.31 -20.27
N SER A 12 -11.02 -32.98 -20.30
CA SER A 12 -10.79 -32.23 -21.56
C SER A 12 -10.28 -30.80 -21.30
N GLY A 13 -9.14 -30.46 -21.90
CA GLY A 13 -8.50 -29.13 -21.89
C GLY A 13 -9.04 -28.16 -22.98
N PRO A 14 -8.25 -27.17 -23.40
CA PRO A 14 -8.65 -25.75 -23.38
C PRO A 14 -9.01 -25.15 -24.75
N ALA A 15 -9.65 -23.97 -24.76
CA ALA A 15 -9.84 -23.16 -25.97
C ALA A 15 -9.26 -21.74 -25.82
N ARG A 16 -8.21 -21.49 -26.61
CA ARG A 16 -7.50 -20.24 -26.86
C ARG A 16 -8.10 -19.58 -28.12
N ARG A 17 -8.34 -18.26 -28.09
CA ARG A 17 -8.51 -17.40 -29.29
C ARG A 17 -8.02 -15.99 -28.92
N GLN A 18 -6.79 -15.63 -29.26
CA GLN A 18 -6.30 -15.00 -30.51
C GLN A 18 -6.72 -13.54 -30.72
N ASN A 19 -5.65 -12.74 -30.86
CA ASN A 19 -5.52 -11.31 -31.14
C ASN A 19 -6.30 -10.81 -32.37
N ARG A 20 -6.64 -9.52 -32.35
CA ARG A 20 -6.58 -8.67 -33.55
C ARG A 20 -5.91 -7.34 -33.23
N SER A 21 -4.77 -7.16 -33.90
CA SER A 21 -4.09 -5.90 -34.20
C SER A 21 -4.91 -5.11 -35.23
N PHE A 22 -4.96 -3.79 -35.10
CA PHE A 22 -5.22 -2.89 -36.24
C PHE A 22 -4.20 -1.75 -36.24
N ASP A 23 -3.68 -1.55 -37.44
CA ASP A 23 -2.48 -0.82 -37.82
C ASP A 23 -2.85 0.61 -38.28
N LYS A 24 -1.88 1.51 -38.11
CA LYS A 24 -1.60 2.77 -38.85
C LYS A 24 -2.74 3.68 -39.34
N GLU A 25 -2.58 4.98 -39.03
CA GLU A 25 -2.36 5.99 -40.08
C GLU A 25 -1.37 7.08 -39.60
N ARG A 26 -0.30 7.27 -40.39
CA ARG A 26 0.60 8.43 -40.37
C ARG A 26 0.04 9.45 -41.36
N LYS A 27 -0.07 10.72 -40.97
CA LYS A 27 -0.13 11.84 -41.92
C LYS A 27 0.99 12.84 -41.62
N SER A 28 1.92 12.88 -42.56
CA SER A 28 3.00 13.85 -42.72
C SER A 28 2.48 15.15 -43.32
N PHE A 29 2.93 16.30 -42.82
CA PHE A 29 2.89 17.57 -43.56
C PHE A 29 4.23 18.30 -43.36
N ALA A 30 4.83 18.70 -44.47
CA ALA A 30 6.10 19.40 -44.58
C ALA A 30 5.92 20.94 -44.51
N PRO A 31 7.00 21.73 -44.31
CA PRO A 31 6.94 23.13 -43.85
C PRO A 31 7.25 24.17 -44.94
N ALA A 32 6.85 25.44 -44.73
CA ALA A 32 7.39 26.64 -45.40
C ALA A 32 6.83 27.92 -44.73
N PRO A 33 7.38 29.13 -45.00
CA PRO A 33 8.78 29.53 -45.00
C PRO A 33 9.04 30.76 -44.10
N MET A 34 10.33 31.11 -43.96
CA MET A 34 10.86 32.26 -43.24
C MET A 34 10.38 33.60 -43.82
N THR A 35 9.98 34.53 -42.95
CA THR A 35 9.93 35.97 -43.24
C THR A 35 10.89 36.71 -42.32
N SER A 36 11.77 37.47 -42.95
CA SER A 36 12.71 38.42 -42.37
C SER A 36 12.01 39.51 -41.54
N ASN A 37 12.56 39.83 -40.37
CA ASN A 37 12.47 41.19 -39.86
C ASN A 37 13.72 41.53 -39.05
N GLN A 38 14.47 42.53 -39.50
CA GLN A 38 15.48 43.22 -38.71
C GLN A 38 14.82 44.43 -38.05
N ALA A 39 14.97 44.57 -36.74
CA ALA A 39 15.18 45.86 -36.09
C ALA A 39 15.65 45.64 -34.63
N SER A 40 16.75 46.30 -34.34
CA SER A 40 17.50 46.43 -33.10
C SER A 40 16.73 47.02 -31.92
N THR A 41 16.86 46.43 -30.74
CA THR A 41 17.07 47.15 -29.47
C THR A 41 17.83 46.26 -28.48
N SER A 42 18.81 46.88 -27.83
CA SER A 42 19.72 46.37 -26.82
C SER A 42 18.99 45.85 -25.56
N SER A 43 19.27 44.61 -25.16
CA SER A 43 19.20 44.20 -23.75
C SER A 43 20.16 43.04 -23.52
N THR A 44 21.04 43.25 -22.56
CA THR A 44 22.09 42.36 -22.06
C THR A 44 21.63 40.91 -21.90
N ALA A 45 22.30 40.01 -22.63
CA ALA A 45 22.34 38.59 -22.31
C ALA A 45 23.10 38.42 -20.98
N ALA A 46 22.36 38.32 -19.88
CA ALA A 46 22.88 37.92 -18.59
C ALA A 46 21.82 37.11 -17.84
N ALA A 47 22.07 35.79 -17.81
CA ALA A 47 21.71 34.90 -16.71
C ALA A 47 20.26 34.92 -16.23
N GLU A 48 19.36 34.30 -16.99
CA GLU A 48 18.17 33.68 -16.39
C GLU A 48 18.51 32.23 -16.03
N VAL A 49 19.40 32.09 -15.04
CA VAL A 49 19.48 30.86 -14.25
C VAL A 49 18.20 30.85 -13.43
N ALA A 50 17.21 30.10 -13.90
CA ALA A 50 15.99 29.82 -13.17
C ALA A 50 16.37 29.40 -11.74
N GLN A 51 16.08 30.27 -10.78
CA GLN A 51 16.25 30.00 -9.36
C GLN A 51 15.29 28.86 -9.01
N GLN A 52 15.79 27.63 -9.04
CA GLN A 52 15.12 26.52 -8.40
C GLN A 52 15.14 26.80 -6.90
N SER A 53 13.97 27.13 -6.36
CA SER A 53 13.73 27.20 -4.92
C SER A 53 14.14 25.88 -4.28
N PRO A 54 14.75 25.89 -3.08
CA PRO A 54 15.11 24.66 -2.39
C PRO A 54 13.83 23.83 -2.22
N GLN A 55 13.81 22.61 -2.76
CA GLN A 55 12.70 21.69 -2.57
C GLN A 55 12.50 21.53 -1.06
N SER A 56 11.36 21.98 -0.54
CA SER A 56 11.05 21.82 0.86
C SER A 56 11.01 20.32 1.19
N LEU A 57 11.62 19.94 2.31
CA LEU A 57 11.56 18.55 2.76
C LEU A 57 10.09 18.15 2.96
N ARG A 58 9.75 16.95 2.50
CA ARG A 58 8.43 16.36 2.75
C ARG A 58 8.24 16.22 4.26
N THR A 59 7.08 16.67 4.75
CA THR A 59 6.63 16.45 6.12
C THR A 59 5.55 15.38 6.16
N CYS A 60 5.20 14.91 7.35
CA CYS A 60 4.04 14.05 7.55
C CYS A 60 2.73 14.74 7.12
N TYR A 61 1.72 13.94 6.79
CA TYR A 61 0.36 14.38 6.53
C TYR A 61 -0.33 14.88 7.82
N PRO A 62 -1.42 15.67 7.73
CA PRO A 62 -2.14 16.11 8.92
C PRO A 62 -2.65 14.92 9.78
N PRO A 63 -2.83 15.12 11.11
CA PRO A 63 -3.43 14.11 11.97
C PRO A 63 -4.82 13.68 11.48
N ILE A 64 -5.10 12.38 11.59
CA ILE A 64 -6.39 11.76 11.26
C ILE A 64 -6.78 10.76 12.35
N GLU A 65 -8.09 10.60 12.56
CA GLU A 65 -8.64 9.54 13.41
C GLU A 65 -8.97 8.28 12.60
N PRO A 66 -8.95 7.10 13.25
CA PRO A 66 -9.36 5.88 12.57
C PRO A 66 -10.87 5.91 12.39
N TYR A 67 -11.34 5.48 11.22
CA TYR A 67 -12.77 5.30 10.99
C TYR A 67 -13.28 3.97 11.57
N HIS A 68 -12.37 3.03 11.85
CA HIS A 68 -12.69 1.75 12.48
C HIS A 68 -11.57 1.32 13.43
N SER A 69 -11.94 0.72 14.55
CA SER A 69 -11.01 0.15 15.54
C SER A 69 -11.67 -1.04 16.19
N SER A 70 -10.94 -2.15 16.32
CA SER A 70 -11.49 -3.37 16.89
C SER A 70 -10.37 -4.29 17.37
N SER A 71 -10.77 -5.50 17.75
CA SER A 71 -9.87 -6.52 18.25
C SER A 71 -10.07 -7.83 17.50
N LEU A 72 -8.98 -8.57 17.28
CA LEU A 72 -8.97 -9.85 16.58
C LEU A 72 -8.34 -10.92 17.48
N LYS A 73 -9.13 -11.92 17.87
CA LYS A 73 -8.62 -13.10 18.58
C LYS A 73 -7.80 -13.96 17.61
N VAL A 74 -6.50 -14.15 17.89
CA VAL A 74 -5.56 -14.87 17.01
C VAL A 74 -5.07 -16.20 17.59
N SER A 75 -5.23 -16.39 18.90
CA SER A 75 -5.05 -17.68 19.57
C SER A 75 -5.96 -17.76 20.81
N ASP A 76 -5.86 -18.83 21.58
CA ASP A 76 -6.59 -18.96 22.85
C ASP A 76 -6.14 -17.93 23.90
N ILE A 77 -4.92 -17.42 23.76
CA ILE A 77 -4.32 -16.45 24.68
C ILE A 77 -4.44 -15.04 24.12
N HIS A 78 -4.11 -14.84 22.84
CA HIS A 78 -3.86 -13.50 22.30
C HIS A 78 -5.04 -12.91 21.55
N THR A 79 -5.32 -11.64 21.85
CA THR A 79 -6.24 -10.78 21.12
C THR A 79 -5.52 -9.51 20.69
N LEU A 80 -5.45 -9.29 19.39
CA LEU A 80 -4.75 -8.15 18.81
C LEU A 80 -5.68 -6.95 18.66
N TYR A 81 -5.22 -5.76 19.03
CA TYR A 81 -5.85 -4.53 18.62
C TYR A 81 -5.45 -4.17 17.19
N TYR A 82 -6.42 -3.68 16.39
CA TYR A 82 -6.15 -3.06 15.10
C TYR A 82 -7.08 -1.88 14.83
N GLU A 83 -6.66 -1.02 13.93
CA GLU A 83 -7.43 0.13 13.47
C GLU A 83 -7.23 0.38 11.98
N GLU A 84 -8.23 1.03 11.38
CA GLU A 84 -8.24 1.42 9.98
C GLU A 84 -8.47 2.92 9.84
N SER A 85 -7.60 3.58 9.07
CA SER A 85 -7.61 5.03 8.82
C SER A 85 -7.48 5.33 7.32
N GLY A 86 -7.67 6.60 6.94
CA GLY A 86 -7.55 7.05 5.55
C GLY A 86 -8.77 6.67 4.71
N ASN A 87 -8.55 6.28 3.46
CA ASN A 87 -9.60 5.96 2.50
C ASN A 87 -9.93 4.46 2.55
N PRO A 88 -11.16 4.04 2.94
CA PRO A 88 -11.55 2.64 2.98
C PRO A 88 -11.43 1.90 1.64
N ASN A 89 -11.48 2.64 0.53
CA ASN A 89 -11.32 2.12 -0.84
C ASN A 89 -9.92 2.37 -1.42
N GLY A 90 -9.00 2.90 -0.60
CA GLY A 90 -7.63 3.20 -0.98
C GLY A 90 -6.75 1.96 -1.10
N LYS A 91 -5.51 2.16 -1.50
CA LYS A 91 -4.50 1.10 -1.55
C LYS A 91 -4.21 0.62 -0.10
N PRO A 92 -4.34 -0.67 0.22
CA PRO A 92 -4.10 -1.15 1.57
C PRO A 92 -2.61 -1.13 1.91
N VAL A 93 -2.29 -0.61 3.09
CA VAL A 93 -0.95 -0.61 3.69
C VAL A 93 -1.02 -1.07 5.13
N LEU A 94 -0.16 -2.00 5.51
CA LEU A 94 0.04 -2.42 6.89
C LEU A 94 1.29 -1.74 7.45
N PHE A 95 1.13 -1.05 8.58
CA PHE A 95 2.24 -0.49 9.35
C PHE A 95 2.73 -1.51 10.39
N LEU A 96 4.04 -1.81 10.37
CA LEU A 96 4.73 -2.65 11.35
C LEU A 96 5.58 -1.75 12.25
N HIS A 97 5.15 -1.58 13.51
CA HIS A 97 5.91 -0.81 14.49
C HIS A 97 7.23 -1.49 14.89
N GLY A 98 8.21 -0.68 15.28
CA GLY A 98 9.58 -1.10 15.64
C GLY A 98 9.76 -1.69 17.05
N GLY A 99 11.05 -1.91 17.37
CA GLY A 99 11.66 -2.63 18.52
C GLY A 99 10.73 -3.45 19.39
N PRO A 100 10.64 -4.79 19.30
CA PRO A 100 9.44 -5.54 19.68
C PRO A 100 8.81 -5.09 21.02
N GLY A 101 7.57 -4.61 20.96
CA GLY A 101 6.80 -4.20 22.14
C GLY A 101 6.42 -2.72 22.25
N GLY A 102 6.75 -1.86 21.27
CA GLY A 102 6.42 -0.44 21.32
C GLY A 102 4.92 -0.10 21.11
N GLY A 103 4.23 -0.85 20.24
CA GLY A 103 2.86 -0.53 19.81
C GLY A 103 2.80 0.61 18.79
N CYS A 104 1.59 0.92 18.32
CA CYS A 104 1.34 2.01 17.39
C CYS A 104 0.96 3.32 18.10
N ASP A 105 1.50 4.44 17.60
CA ASP A 105 1.14 5.82 17.98
C ASP A 105 0.24 6.46 16.90
N PRO A 106 -0.69 7.38 17.24
CA PRO A 106 -1.53 8.07 16.26
C PRO A 106 -0.74 8.78 15.13
N SER A 107 0.49 9.22 15.39
CA SER A 107 1.36 9.83 14.38
C SER A 107 1.76 8.88 13.25
N HIS A 108 1.74 7.56 13.46
CA HIS A 108 2.06 6.58 12.41
C HIS A 108 1.09 6.62 11.23
N ARG A 109 -0.15 7.11 11.42
CA ARG A 109 -1.12 7.33 10.34
C ARG A 109 -0.66 8.40 9.35
N GLN A 110 0.16 9.34 9.82
CA GLN A 110 0.56 10.54 9.09
C GLN A 110 1.68 10.29 8.07
N PHE A 111 2.20 9.06 7.96
CA PHE A 111 3.16 8.70 6.90
C PHE A 111 2.51 8.48 5.53
N PHE A 112 1.19 8.30 5.50
CA PHE A 112 0.47 7.91 4.30
C PHE A 112 -0.53 8.99 3.88
N ASP A 113 -0.69 9.16 2.58
CA ASP A 113 -1.73 10.04 2.03
C ASP A 113 -3.11 9.48 2.40
N PRO A 114 -3.91 10.19 3.22
CA PRO A 114 -5.21 9.69 3.68
C PRO A 114 -6.23 9.56 2.56
N ALA A 115 -6.06 10.25 1.43
CA ALA A 115 -6.95 10.11 0.28
C ALA A 115 -6.61 8.88 -0.57
N ALA A 116 -5.34 8.44 -0.57
CA ALA A 116 -4.88 7.36 -1.43
C ALA A 116 -4.81 5.99 -0.73
N TYR A 117 -4.59 5.94 0.58
CA TYR A 117 -4.33 4.70 1.31
C TYR A 117 -5.45 4.31 2.27
N ARG A 118 -5.73 3.00 2.31
CA ARG A 118 -6.41 2.34 3.44
C ARG A 118 -5.30 1.93 4.40
N ILE A 119 -5.20 2.61 5.54
CA ILE A 119 -4.07 2.48 6.47
C ILE A 119 -4.47 1.53 7.59
N ILE A 120 -3.74 0.42 7.74
CA ILE A 120 -3.95 -0.57 8.80
C ILE A 120 -2.80 -0.46 9.80
N LEU A 121 -3.13 -0.12 11.04
CA LEU A 121 -2.23 -0.21 12.19
C LEU A 121 -2.71 -1.33 13.09
N TYR A 122 -1.78 -2.08 13.69
CA TYR A 122 -2.11 -3.08 14.71
C TYR A 122 -0.99 -3.13 15.74
N ASP A 123 -1.37 -3.46 16.97
CA ASP A 123 -0.41 -3.67 18.05
C ASP A 123 -0.03 -5.15 18.07
N GLN A 124 1.27 -5.46 18.02
CA GLN A 124 1.76 -6.84 18.10
C GLN A 124 1.43 -7.49 19.46
N ARG A 125 1.57 -8.81 19.56
CA ARG A 125 1.33 -9.57 20.79
C ARG A 125 2.06 -8.95 21.98
N GLY A 126 1.37 -8.84 23.11
CA GLY A 126 1.96 -8.39 24.36
C GLY A 126 2.23 -6.89 24.47
N CYS A 127 1.79 -6.06 23.52
CA CYS A 127 2.10 -4.62 23.54
C CYS A 127 0.92 -3.72 23.13
N GLY A 128 1.09 -2.42 23.36
CA GLY A 128 0.05 -1.42 23.11
C GLY A 128 -1.28 -1.81 23.75
N ARG A 129 -2.32 -1.86 22.92
CA ARG A 129 -3.70 -2.20 23.27
C ARG A 129 -4.02 -3.69 23.08
N SER A 130 -3.08 -4.48 22.57
CA SER A 130 -3.24 -5.93 22.45
C SER A 130 -3.14 -6.62 23.81
N THR A 131 -3.88 -7.70 23.98
CA THR A 131 -4.00 -8.42 25.25
C THR A 131 -3.58 -9.89 25.12
N PRO A 132 -2.97 -10.47 26.17
CA PRO A 132 -2.60 -9.84 27.44
C PRO A 132 -1.33 -8.99 27.31
N HIS A 133 -1.28 -7.86 28.04
CA HIS A 133 -0.13 -6.96 28.02
C HIS A 133 1.12 -7.65 28.61
N ALA A 134 2.29 -7.38 28.03
CA ALA A 134 3.59 -7.96 28.38
C ALA A 134 3.67 -9.51 28.34
N CYS A 135 2.72 -10.19 27.68
CA CYS A 135 2.73 -11.63 27.56
C CYS A 135 3.80 -12.11 26.55
N LEU A 136 4.62 -13.07 26.99
CA LEU A 136 5.68 -13.68 26.18
C LEU A 136 5.29 -15.07 25.64
N ASP A 137 4.23 -15.68 26.18
CA ASP A 137 3.71 -16.95 25.68
C ASP A 137 3.25 -16.77 24.24
N GLU A 138 3.58 -17.71 23.36
CA GLU A 138 3.30 -17.62 21.92
C GLU A 138 3.70 -16.28 21.27
N ASN A 139 4.74 -15.61 21.76
CA ASN A 139 5.21 -14.33 21.23
C ASN A 139 6.55 -14.50 20.52
N THR A 140 6.50 -15.07 19.30
CA THR A 140 7.69 -15.31 18.46
C THR A 140 7.49 -14.67 17.10
N THR A 141 8.58 -14.47 16.36
CA THR A 141 8.53 -13.95 14.98
C THR A 141 7.53 -14.70 14.11
N TRP A 142 7.47 -16.03 14.21
CA TRP A 142 6.55 -16.84 13.38
C TRP A 142 5.09 -16.68 13.80
N HIS A 143 4.82 -16.46 15.09
CA HIS A 143 3.49 -16.10 15.54
C HIS A 143 3.06 -14.74 14.97
N LEU A 144 3.95 -13.74 15.00
CA LEU A 144 3.66 -12.41 14.44
C LEU A 144 3.43 -12.45 12.92
N VAL A 145 4.19 -13.26 12.18
CA VAL A 145 3.96 -13.48 10.73
C VAL A 145 2.59 -14.13 10.50
N ALA A 146 2.23 -15.13 11.30
CA ALA A 146 0.92 -15.78 11.17
C ALA A 146 -0.24 -14.83 11.52
N ASP A 147 -0.05 -13.93 12.47
CA ASP A 147 -1.02 -12.92 12.84
C ASP A 147 -1.28 -11.89 11.74
N ILE A 148 -0.21 -11.48 11.04
CA ILE A 148 -0.31 -10.60 9.87
C ILE A 148 -1.23 -11.22 8.81
N GLU A 149 -1.08 -12.52 8.53
CA GLU A 149 -1.95 -13.23 7.59
C GLU A 149 -3.39 -13.37 8.10
N ARG A 150 -3.59 -13.69 9.38
CA ARG A 150 -4.94 -13.71 9.99
C ARG A 150 -5.64 -12.36 9.86
N LEU A 151 -4.93 -11.27 10.14
CA LEU A 151 -5.47 -9.92 9.99
C LEU A 151 -5.79 -9.59 8.52
N ARG A 152 -4.91 -10.00 7.60
CA ARG A 152 -5.12 -9.81 6.16
C ARG A 152 -6.40 -10.46 5.67
N GLU A 153 -6.61 -11.71 6.08
CA GLU A 153 -7.80 -12.50 5.74
C GLU A 153 -9.05 -11.93 6.40
N HIS A 154 -8.98 -11.60 7.70
CA HIS A 154 -10.08 -10.97 8.45
C HIS A 154 -10.57 -9.67 7.80
N LEU A 155 -9.65 -8.84 7.29
CA LEU A 155 -9.96 -7.58 6.60
C LEU A 155 -10.32 -7.74 5.12
N ASN A 156 -10.35 -8.98 4.61
CA ASN A 156 -10.60 -9.32 3.20
C ASN A 156 -9.63 -8.63 2.23
N ILE A 157 -8.35 -8.52 2.59
CA ILE A 157 -7.32 -7.88 1.75
C ILE A 157 -6.56 -8.94 0.96
N ASN A 158 -6.55 -8.85 -0.38
CA ASN A 158 -5.82 -9.82 -1.20
C ASN A 158 -4.29 -9.60 -1.13
N LYS A 159 -3.86 -8.34 -1.28
CA LYS A 159 -2.46 -7.90 -1.22
C LYS A 159 -2.40 -6.51 -0.62
N TRP A 160 -1.36 -6.23 0.15
CA TRP A 160 -1.07 -4.93 0.71
C TRP A 160 0.41 -4.57 0.59
N MET A 161 0.70 -3.29 0.75
CA MET A 161 2.05 -2.82 1.02
C MET A 161 2.39 -3.08 2.49
N ILE A 162 3.60 -3.52 2.77
CA ILE A 162 4.14 -3.57 4.14
C ILE A 162 5.07 -2.37 4.32
N PHE A 163 4.84 -1.59 5.37
CA PHE A 163 5.70 -0.49 5.79
C PHE A 163 6.18 -0.76 7.20
N GLY A 164 7.49 -0.81 7.43
CA GLY A 164 8.07 -1.04 8.75
C GLY A 164 9.46 -0.44 8.86
N GLY A 165 9.79 0.06 10.05
CA GLY A 165 11.06 0.68 10.37
C GLY A 165 11.25 0.77 11.89
N SER A 166 12.51 0.76 12.34
CA SER A 166 12.87 0.89 13.75
C SER A 166 14.11 1.78 13.90
#